data_AF-A0A8H7S8B7-F1
#
_entry.id   AF-A0A8H7S8B7-F1
#
_cell.length_a   1.000
_cell.length_b   1.000
_cell.length_c   1.000
_cell.angle_alpha   90.00
_cell.angle_beta   90.00
_cell.angle_gamma   90.00
#
_symmetry.space_group_name_H-M   'P 1'
#
loop_
_entity.id
_entity.type
_entity.pdbx_description
1 polymer ?
#
loop_
_entity_poly.entity_id
_entity_poly.type
_entity_poly.pdbx_seq_one_letter_code
_entity_poly.pdbx_strand_id
1 'polypeptide(L)'
;MIDPILYLPAFSRDRHHLIKWRMHWLPSYPLKNCRCGVITANREHYGSCPLLLTLLEALKGAFGDIRSLRHEQQPRDYILNYLPRSEVGLTFGKRQTVWPALIRVLREIDYLSHPNDDYDTDEPAPENVMNVSNPPTIQPLPLT
;
A
#
# COMPACT_ATOMS: atom_id res chain seq x y z
N MET A 1 24.41 -7.42 1.24
CA MET A 1 23.40 -8.36 0.70
C MET A 1 22.17 -7.53 0.32
N ILE A 2 21.69 -7.64 -0.92
CA ILE A 2 20.59 -6.81 -1.44
C ILE A 2 19.26 -7.30 -0.87
N ASP A 3 18.41 -6.36 -0.43
CA ASP A 3 17.12 -6.67 0.15
C ASP A 3 16.13 -7.22 -0.92
N PRO A 4 15.43 -8.34 -0.67
CA PRO A 4 14.46 -8.92 -1.60
C PRO A 4 13.39 -7.94 -2.10
N ILE A 5 13.03 -6.96 -1.27
CA ILE A 5 12.08 -5.91 -1.63
C ILE A 5 12.42 -5.16 -2.91
N LEU A 6 13.69 -5.11 -3.31
CA LEU A 6 14.17 -4.34 -4.46
C LEU A 6 14.00 -5.08 -5.79
N TYR A 7 13.99 -6.42 -5.77
CA TYR A 7 13.97 -7.22 -7.00
C TYR A 7 12.78 -8.18 -7.10
N LEU A 8 12.05 -8.44 -6.02
CA LEU A 8 10.85 -9.26 -6.08
C LEU A 8 9.75 -8.58 -6.93
N PRO A 9 8.96 -9.34 -7.71
CA PRO A 9 7.84 -8.78 -8.47
C PRO A 9 6.79 -8.15 -7.55
N ALA A 10 6.47 -6.90 -7.80
CA ALA A 10 5.42 -6.14 -7.13
C ALA A 10 5.10 -4.90 -7.97
N PHE A 11 3.87 -4.40 -7.89
CA PHE A 11 3.53 -3.09 -8.44
C PHE A 11 4.39 -2.00 -7.80
N SER A 12 4.73 -0.95 -8.55
CA SER A 12 5.59 0.15 -8.07
C SER A 12 5.05 0.76 -6.76
N ARG A 13 3.73 0.97 -6.69
CA ARG A 13 3.06 1.48 -5.49
C ARG A 13 3.20 0.54 -4.29
N ASP A 14 3.12 -0.76 -4.49
CA ASP A 14 3.25 -1.76 -3.41
C ASP A 14 4.68 -1.84 -2.90
N ARG A 15 5.65 -1.81 -3.81
CA ARG A 15 7.06 -1.71 -3.47
C ARG A 15 7.33 -0.48 -2.61
N HIS A 16 6.73 0.66 -2.96
CA HIS A 16 6.89 1.89 -2.19
C HIS A 16 6.40 1.76 -0.74
N HIS A 17 5.23 1.14 -0.51
CA HIS A 17 4.71 0.90 0.85
C HIS A 17 5.60 -0.03 1.66
N LEU A 18 6.11 -1.09 1.04
CA LEU A 18 7.05 -2.00 1.68
C LEU A 18 8.34 -1.27 2.06
N ILE A 19 8.86 -0.40 1.19
CA ILE A 19 10.10 0.33 1.43
C ILE A 19 9.89 1.31 2.57
N LYS A 20 8.80 2.10 2.53
CA LYS A 20 8.42 3.00 3.62
C LYS A 20 8.33 2.26 4.95
N TRP A 21 7.70 1.08 4.96
CA TRP A 21 7.59 0.28 6.18
C TRP A 21 8.96 -0.22 6.68
N ARG A 22 9.81 -0.70 5.78
CA ARG A 22 11.15 -1.21 6.07
C ARG A 22 12.08 -0.12 6.61
N MET A 23 11.95 1.09 6.08
CA MET A 23 12.75 2.26 6.47
C MET A 23 12.17 3.00 7.69
N HIS A 24 11.12 2.47 8.32
CA HIS A 24 10.40 3.12 9.42
C HIS A 24 9.85 4.52 9.06
N TRP A 25 9.59 4.76 7.77
CA TRP A 25 8.95 5.98 7.27
C TRP A 25 7.42 5.88 7.28
N LEU A 26 6.87 4.73 7.70
CA LEU A 26 5.44 4.54 7.90
C LEU A 26 5.17 4.08 9.35
N PRO A 27 4.22 4.73 10.08
CA PRO A 27 3.47 5.93 9.70
C PRO A 27 4.37 7.14 9.45
N SER A 28 3.98 8.03 8.52
CA SER A 28 4.78 9.18 8.12
C SER A 28 5.07 10.11 9.31
N TYR A 29 6.29 10.66 9.33
CA TYR A 29 6.68 11.70 10.29
C TYR A 29 6.41 13.10 9.72
N PRO A 30 5.95 14.08 10.53
CA PRO A 30 5.56 13.98 11.94
C PRO A 30 4.34 13.09 12.14
N LEU A 31 4.26 12.40 13.29
CA LEU A 31 3.14 11.50 13.58
C LEU A 31 1.82 12.26 13.55
N LYS A 32 0.96 11.89 12.60
CA LYS A 32 -0.40 12.43 12.45
C LYS A 32 -1.41 11.65 13.31
N ASN A 33 -2.62 12.17 13.41
CA ASN A 33 -3.73 11.45 14.02
C ASN A 33 -4.13 10.26 13.14
N CYS A 34 -4.49 9.14 13.75
CA CYS A 34 -5.11 8.05 13.02
C CYS A 34 -6.57 8.38 12.73
N ARG A 35 -7.09 7.95 11.58
CA ARG A 35 -8.53 8.07 11.26
C ARG A 35 -9.46 7.34 12.26
N CYS A 36 -8.93 6.47 13.13
CA CYS A 36 -9.68 5.87 14.23
C CYS A 36 -9.92 6.81 15.43
N GLY A 37 -9.32 8.01 15.43
CA GLY A 37 -9.45 9.01 16.49
C GLY A 37 -8.26 9.09 17.45
N VAL A 38 -7.26 8.22 17.33
CA VAL A 38 -6.04 8.30 18.16
C VAL A 38 -5.17 9.48 17.73
N ILE A 39 -4.82 10.32 18.71
CA ILE A 39 -3.91 11.46 18.53
C ILE A 39 -2.47 10.95 18.47
N THR A 40 -1.68 11.45 17.51
CA THR A 40 -0.26 11.08 17.33
C THR A 40 -0.02 9.57 17.24
N ALA A 41 -0.59 8.94 16.21
CA ALA A 41 -0.55 7.50 16.04
C ALA A 41 0.82 6.99 15.59
N ASN A 42 1.52 6.30 16.50
CA ASN A 42 2.81 5.70 16.23
C ASN A 42 2.68 4.32 15.55
N ARG A 43 3.81 3.70 15.21
CA ARG A 43 3.85 2.38 14.54
C ARG A 43 3.24 1.25 15.37
N GLU A 44 3.27 1.36 16.69
CA GLU A 44 2.72 0.38 17.63
C GLU A 44 1.19 0.42 17.65
N HIS A 45 0.60 1.63 17.58
CA HIS A 45 -0.84 1.82 17.47
C HIS A 45 -1.43 1.00 16.32
N TYR A 46 -0.78 0.97 15.15
CA TYR A 46 -1.25 0.17 14.01
C TYR A 46 -1.14 -1.36 14.23
N GLY A 47 -0.61 -1.83 15.36
CA GLY A 47 -0.73 -3.23 15.77
C GLY A 47 -2.05 -3.57 16.46
N SER A 48 -2.73 -2.57 17.01
CA SER A 48 -3.99 -2.71 17.77
C SER A 48 -5.09 -1.75 17.30
N CYS A 49 -4.87 -1.05 16.18
CA CYS A 49 -5.84 -0.12 15.61
C CYS A 49 -7.15 -0.86 15.28
N PRO A 50 -8.31 -0.41 15.78
CA PRO A 50 -9.58 -1.10 15.57
C PRO A 50 -9.96 -1.16 14.08
N LEU A 51 -9.60 -0.15 13.30
CA LEU A 51 -9.84 -0.12 11.85
C LEU A 51 -8.96 -1.10 11.07
N LEU A 52 -7.88 -1.62 11.68
CA LEU A 52 -6.94 -2.54 11.04
C LEU A 52 -7.11 -3.98 11.54
N LEU A 53 -7.92 -4.21 12.57
CA LEU A 53 -7.99 -5.49 13.30
C LEU A 53 -8.29 -6.67 12.36
N THR A 54 -9.33 -6.56 11.53
CA THR A 54 -9.73 -7.60 10.58
C THR A 54 -8.62 -7.93 9.56
N LEU A 55 -7.89 -6.92 9.09
CA LEU A 55 -6.78 -7.11 8.15
C LEU A 55 -5.58 -7.78 8.81
N LEU A 56 -5.30 -7.42 10.06
CA LEU A 56 -4.24 -8.06 10.86
C LEU A 56 -4.58 -9.53 11.16
N GLU A 57 -5.83 -9.85 11.44
CA GLU A 57 -6.31 -11.22 11.63
C GLU A 57 -6.21 -12.03 10.32
N ALA A 58 -6.62 -11.45 9.20
CA ALA A 58 -6.47 -12.09 7.88
C ALA A 58 -4.99 -12.35 7.55
N LEU A 59 -4.10 -11.39 7.84
CA LEU A 59 -2.66 -11.54 7.65
C LEU A 59 -2.08 -12.68 8.52
N LYS A 60 -2.48 -12.74 9.80
CA LYS A 60 -2.11 -13.83 10.72
C LYS A 60 -2.59 -15.20 10.20
N GLY A 61 -3.85 -15.27 9.75
CA GLY A 61 -4.44 -16.48 9.18
C GLY A 61 -3.74 -16.95 7.91
N ALA A 62 -3.45 -16.02 6.99
CA ALA A 62 -2.73 -16.31 5.75
C ALA A 62 -1.33 -16.87 6.02
N PHE A 63 -0.64 -16.35 7.04
CA PHE A 63 0.70 -16.81 7.39
C PHE A 63 0.68 -18.23 7.99
N GLY A 64 -0.32 -18.53 8.83
CA GLY A 64 -0.59 -19.88 9.32
C GLY A 64 0.47 -20.47 10.26
N ASP A 65 1.54 -19.72 10.56
CA ASP A 65 2.60 -20.10 11.50
C ASP A 65 2.70 -19.08 12.65
N ILE A 66 1.56 -18.78 13.26
CA ILE A 66 1.40 -17.85 14.39
C ILE A 66 2.20 -18.32 15.61
N ARG A 67 2.47 -19.63 15.73
CA ARG A 67 3.28 -20.20 16.82
C ARG A 67 4.74 -19.71 16.81
N SER A 68 5.24 -19.28 15.65
CA SER A 68 6.58 -18.74 15.50
C SER A 68 6.65 -17.22 15.73
N LEU A 69 5.50 -16.53 15.82
CA LEU A 69 5.45 -15.13 16.25
C LEU A 69 5.74 -15.08 17.74
N ARG A 70 6.93 -14.61 18.12
CA ARG A 70 7.19 -14.22 19.51
C ARG A 70 6.12 -13.20 19.92
N HIS A 71 5.63 -13.26 21.16
CA HIS A 71 4.58 -12.38 21.68
C HIS A 71 4.87 -10.88 21.46
N GLU A 72 6.13 -10.51 21.29
CA GLU A 72 6.61 -9.14 21.11
C GLU A 72 6.72 -8.71 19.63
N GLN A 73 6.64 -9.66 18.68
CA GLN A 73 6.83 -9.35 17.26
C GLN A 73 5.50 -9.09 16.56
N GLN A 74 5.36 -7.86 16.08
CA GLN A 74 4.24 -7.46 15.26
C GLN A 74 4.21 -8.30 13.96
N PRO A 75 3.08 -8.93 13.59
CA PRO A 75 3.01 -9.86 12.45
C PRO A 75 3.56 -9.27 11.14
N ARG A 76 3.31 -7.98 10.89
CA ARG A 76 3.82 -7.23 9.73
C ARG A 76 5.34 -7.17 9.66
N ASP A 77 6.01 -7.02 10.80
CA ASP A 77 7.49 -6.94 10.87
C ASP A 77 8.13 -8.31 10.71
N TYR A 78 7.52 -9.31 11.36
CA TYR A 78 7.95 -10.68 11.19
C TYR A 78 7.82 -11.07 9.72
N ILE A 79 6.63 -10.99 9.13
CA ILE A 79 6.39 -11.44 7.74
C ILE A 79 7.30 -10.74 6.73
N LEU A 80 7.58 -9.45 6.90
CA LEU A 80 8.49 -8.72 6.03
C LEU A 80 9.93 -9.25 6.11
N ASN A 81 10.38 -9.74 7.27
CA ASN A 81 11.69 -10.36 7.42
C ASN A 81 11.76 -11.79 6.83
N TYR A 82 10.61 -12.42 6.57
CA TYR A 82 10.52 -13.76 5.94
C TYR A 82 10.36 -13.70 4.41
N LEU A 83 10.73 -12.56 3.81
CA LEU A 83 10.71 -12.39 2.37
C LEU A 83 11.54 -13.48 1.66
N PRO A 84 10.98 -14.20 0.67
CA PRO A 84 11.75 -15.12 -0.14
C PRO A 84 12.82 -14.37 -0.94
N ARG A 85 13.93 -15.06 -1.22
CA ARG A 85 14.99 -14.52 -2.07
C ARG A 85 14.79 -14.78 -3.56
N SER A 86 13.70 -15.46 -3.92
CA SER A 86 13.37 -15.79 -5.30
C SER A 86 11.91 -15.49 -5.57
N GLU A 87 11.63 -15.13 -6.82
CA GLU A 87 10.27 -14.90 -7.33
C GLU A 87 9.38 -16.14 -7.21
N VAL A 88 9.92 -17.32 -7.55
CA VAL A 88 9.24 -18.61 -7.35
C VAL A 88 8.85 -18.80 -5.87
N GLY A 89 9.68 -18.29 -4.96
CA GLY A 89 9.42 -18.32 -3.54
C GLY A 89 8.24 -17.44 -3.09
N LEU A 90 7.83 -16.43 -3.86
CA LEU A 90 6.63 -15.61 -3.59
C LEU A 90 5.35 -16.30 -4.05
N THR A 91 5.40 -16.98 -5.18
CA THR A 91 4.23 -17.61 -5.81
C THR A 91 3.92 -19.01 -5.26
N PHE A 92 4.79 -19.56 -4.41
CA PHE A 92 4.65 -20.91 -3.89
C PHE A 92 3.93 -20.99 -2.54
N GLY A 93 2.93 -21.87 -2.45
CA GLY A 93 2.24 -22.24 -1.21
C GLY A 93 1.55 -21.06 -0.53
N LYS A 94 1.61 -21.00 0.81
CA LYS A 94 0.95 -19.97 1.63
C LYS A 94 1.42 -18.53 1.33
N ARG A 95 2.57 -18.36 0.68
CA ARG A 95 3.15 -17.03 0.41
C ARG A 95 2.34 -16.25 -0.63
N GLN A 96 1.63 -16.95 -1.50
CA GLN A 96 0.72 -16.36 -2.49
C GLN A 96 -0.43 -15.58 -1.83
N THR A 97 -0.87 -15.98 -0.63
CA THR A 97 -1.92 -15.29 0.13
C THR A 97 -1.37 -14.31 1.15
N VAL A 98 -0.22 -14.63 1.76
CA VAL A 98 0.45 -13.78 2.76
C VAL A 98 0.87 -12.43 2.18
N TRP A 99 1.45 -12.44 0.98
CA TRP A 99 2.06 -11.24 0.42
C TRP A 99 1.03 -10.17 0.05
N PRO A 100 -0.07 -10.49 -0.67
CA PRO A 100 -1.16 -9.54 -0.87
C PRO A 100 -1.78 -9.04 0.44
N ALA A 101 -1.90 -9.92 1.46
CA ALA A 101 -2.43 -9.52 2.76
C ALA A 101 -1.53 -8.51 3.47
N LEU A 102 -0.19 -8.70 3.44
CA LEU A 102 0.76 -7.75 4.01
C LEU A 102 0.68 -6.39 3.29
N ILE A 103 0.68 -6.40 1.96
CA ILE A 103 0.51 -5.18 1.16
C ILE A 103 -0.77 -4.43 1.53
N ARG A 104 -1.89 -5.15 1.68
CA ARG A 104 -3.16 -4.56 2.06
C ARG A 104 -3.10 -3.90 3.43
N VAL A 105 -2.47 -4.55 4.41
CA VAL A 105 -2.21 -3.96 5.74
C VAL A 105 -1.39 -2.68 5.61
N LEU A 106 -0.30 -2.67 4.84
CA LEU A 106 0.56 -1.49 4.72
C LEU A 106 -0.11 -0.32 4.01
N ARG A 107 -0.90 -0.59 2.96
CA ARG A 107 -1.72 0.42 2.29
C ARG A 107 -2.73 1.05 3.24
N GLU A 108 -3.37 0.22 4.07
CA GLU A 108 -4.34 0.71 5.05
C GLU A 108 -3.65 1.56 6.12
N ILE A 109 -2.45 1.19 6.58
CA ILE A 109 -1.67 2.03 7.51
C ILE A 109 -1.33 3.38 6.87
N ASP A 110 -0.92 3.40 5.60
CA ASP A 110 -0.66 4.65 4.87
C ASP A 110 -1.92 5.52 4.87
N TYR A 111 -3.06 4.98 4.42
CA TYR A 111 -4.34 5.69 4.43
C TYR A 111 -4.76 6.22 5.82
N LEU A 112 -4.67 5.38 6.86
CA LEU A 112 -5.07 5.73 8.22
C LEU A 112 -4.13 6.76 8.86
N SER A 113 -2.87 6.78 8.47
CA SER A 113 -1.85 7.73 8.95
C SER A 113 -1.89 9.09 8.26
N HIS A 114 -2.68 9.24 7.20
CA HIS A 114 -2.84 10.50 6.45
C HIS A 114 -4.32 10.92 6.44
N PRO A 115 -4.88 11.37 7.58
CA PRO A 115 -6.31 11.70 7.69
C PRO A 115 -6.75 12.87 6.82
N ASN A 116 -5.81 13.76 6.47
CA ASN A 116 -6.06 14.98 5.69
C ASN A 116 -5.69 14.84 4.21
N ASP A 117 -5.14 13.71 3.80
CA ASP A 117 -4.80 13.48 2.40
C ASP A 117 -6.04 12.83 1.78
N ASP A 118 -6.78 13.61 0.97
CA ASP A 118 -7.90 13.11 0.17
C ASP A 118 -7.34 12.31 -1.00
N TYR A 119 -7.32 10.98 -0.84
CA TYR A 119 -7.00 10.04 -1.91
C TYR A 119 -8.05 10.05 -3.05
N ASP A 120 -9.12 10.84 -2.92
CA ASP A 120 -10.14 11.10 -3.96
C ASP A 120 -9.75 12.22 -4.93
N THR A 121 -8.58 12.85 -4.75
CA THR A 121 -8.03 13.87 -5.65
C THR A 121 -6.79 13.36 -6.39
N ASP A 122 -6.91 12.22 -7.07
CA ASP A 122 -6.11 12.01 -8.28
C ASP A 122 -6.75 12.88 -9.39
N GLU A 123 -6.50 14.19 -9.36
CA GLU A 123 -6.74 15.05 -10.53
C GLU A 123 -5.91 14.46 -11.67
N PRO A 124 -6.52 13.97 -12.77
CA PRO A 124 -5.77 13.36 -13.85
C PRO A 124 -4.74 14.37 -14.32
N ALA A 125 -3.48 13.94 -14.37
CA ALA A 125 -2.36 14.77 -14.80
C ALA A 125 -2.77 15.57 -16.05
N PRO A 126 -2.51 16.89 -16.10
CA PRO A 126 -2.96 17.72 -17.21
C PRO A 126 -2.48 17.08 -18.50
N GLU A 127 -3.45 16.55 -19.23
CA GLU A 127 -3.24 15.90 -20.50
C GLU A 127 -2.55 16.91 -21.39
N ASN A 128 -1.38 16.49 -21.86
CA ASN A 128 -0.49 17.24 -22.71
C ASN A 128 -1.31 17.85 -23.85
N VAL A 129 -1.60 19.16 -23.78
CA VAL A 129 -2.30 19.91 -24.85
C VAL A 129 -1.32 20.08 -26.01
N MET A 130 -0.95 18.97 -26.65
CA MET A 130 -0.31 18.97 -27.95
C MET A 130 -1.40 19.01 -29.01
N ASN A 131 -1.82 20.25 -29.30
CA ASN A 131 -2.04 20.78 -30.64
C ASN A 131 -2.55 19.77 -31.69
N VAL A 132 -3.87 19.69 -31.86
CA VAL A 132 -4.48 19.22 -33.11
C VAL A 132 -5.34 20.36 -33.65
N SER A 133 -4.84 20.95 -34.72
CA SER A 133 -5.48 21.98 -35.53
C SER A 133 -6.94 21.62 -35.85
N ASN A 134 -7.86 22.54 -35.55
CA ASN A 134 -9.25 22.48 -36.01
C ASN A 134 -9.30 22.47 -37.55
N PRO A 135 -9.97 21.53 -38.22
CA PRO A 135 -10.34 21.69 -39.62
C PRO A 135 -11.51 22.69 -39.75
N PRO A 136 -11.62 23.44 -40.86
CA PRO A 136 -12.62 24.49 -41.01
C PRO A 136 -14.04 23.91 -41.15
N THR A 137 -14.98 24.50 -40.41
CA THR A 137 -16.42 24.22 -40.47
C THR A 137 -16.99 24.60 -41.84
N ILE A 138 -17.49 23.63 -42.60
CA ILE A 138 -18.32 23.87 -43.79
C ILE A 138 -19.74 24.15 -43.31
N GLN A 139 -20.27 25.35 -43.60
CA GLN A 139 -21.67 25.68 -43.33
C GLN A 139 -22.58 25.06 -44.41
N PRO A 140 -23.77 24.54 -44.06
CA PRO A 140 -24.72 24.02 -45.04
C PRO A 140 -25.47 25.16 -45.77
N LEU A 141 -25.67 24.99 -47.09
CA LEU A 141 -26.47 25.89 -47.92
C LEU A 141 -27.96 25.86 -47.53
N PRO A 142 -28.69 26.98 -47.65
CA PRO A 142 -30.12 27.02 -47.40
C PRO A 142 -30.89 26.30 -48.53
N LEU A 143 -31.89 25.52 -48.15
CA LEU A 143 -32.85 24.92 -49.07
C LEU A 143 -33.81 26.01 -49.58
N THR A 144 -33.80 26.22 -50.90
CA THR A 144 -34.88 26.86 -51.67
C THR A 144 -35.13 26.07 -52.93
#